data_AF-A0AB37I7X1-F1
#
_entry.id   AF-A0AB37I7X1-F1
#
_cell.length_a   1.000
_cell.length_b   1.000
_cell.length_c   1.000
_cell.angle_alpha   90.00
_cell.angle_beta   90.00
_cell.angle_gamma   90.00
#
_symmetry.space_group_name_H-M   'P 1'
#
loop_
_entity.id
_entity.type
_entity.pdbx_description
1 polymer ?
#
loop_
_entity_poly.entity_id
_entity_poly.type
_entity_poly.pdbx_seq_one_letter_code
_entity_poly.pdbx_strand_id
1 'polypeptide(L)'
;MEYGQLVRKIRLDKGFSQKEIYSGIVTKSYCIEFEKGNHDLSFRLLAQVLERLLVDVEEFIFLYDYYHSSSQNLWKQYELASNTKDLEKLFEIYQTTTASKDKKRQLLNALTKIGHDQLSDHQIDNETLEFLVDYLKSIETWTLQEIKIYTNTLNYFSEEQQQIFYKNSDLSRISRWQKNLFDVAS
;
A
#
# COMPACT_ATOMS: atom_id res chain seq x y z
N MET A 1 -14.97 6.21 10.80
CA MET A 1 -14.57 5.83 12.17
C MET A 1 -13.11 6.22 12.32
N GLU A 2 -12.74 7.10 13.23
CA GLU A 2 -11.33 7.53 13.32
C GLU A 2 -10.44 6.47 13.98
N TYR A 3 -9.10 6.59 13.85
CA TYR A 3 -8.14 5.65 14.45
C TYR A 3 -8.38 5.47 15.95
N GLY A 4 -8.59 6.56 16.69
CA GLY A 4 -8.82 6.45 18.13
C GLY A 4 -10.14 5.75 18.49
N GLN A 5 -11.16 5.84 17.64
CA GLN A 5 -12.41 5.10 17.85
C GLN A 5 -12.21 3.58 17.66
N LEU A 6 -11.38 3.17 16.69
CA LEU A 6 -10.98 1.77 16.54
C LEU A 6 -10.14 1.27 17.71
N VAL A 7 -9.15 2.06 18.14
CA VAL A 7 -8.32 1.72 19.30
C VAL A 7 -9.18 1.54 20.55
N ARG A 8 -10.14 2.43 20.78
CA ARG A 8 -11.11 2.31 21.89
C ARG A 8 -11.89 1.01 21.80
N LYS A 9 -12.40 0.67 20.60
CA LYS A 9 -13.15 -0.57 20.37
C LYS A 9 -12.30 -1.78 20.74
N ILE A 10 -11.10 -1.90 20.19
CA ILE A 10 -10.19 -3.02 20.47
C ILE A 10 -9.86 -3.10 21.96
N ARG A 11 -9.55 -1.96 22.59
CA ARG A 11 -9.23 -1.90 24.01
C ARG A 11 -10.36 -2.44 24.89
N LEU A 12 -11.60 -2.02 24.60
CA LEU A 12 -12.78 -2.47 25.34
C LEU A 12 -13.09 -3.95 25.09
N ASP A 13 -12.97 -4.41 23.84
CA ASP A 13 -13.19 -5.81 23.47
C ASP A 13 -12.17 -6.74 24.18
N LYS A 14 -10.94 -6.25 24.42
CA LYS A 14 -9.89 -6.95 25.20
C LYS A 14 -10.00 -6.75 26.73
N GLY A 15 -10.93 -5.93 27.22
CA GLY A 15 -11.15 -5.70 28.64
C GLY A 15 -10.13 -4.78 29.35
N PHE A 16 -9.29 -4.05 28.59
CA PHE A 16 -8.28 -3.16 29.18
C PHE A 16 -8.84 -1.79 29.56
N SER A 17 -8.35 -1.20 30.63
CA SER A 17 -8.63 0.19 31.00
C SER A 17 -7.75 1.18 30.22
N GLN A 18 -8.20 2.45 30.15
CA GLN A 18 -7.35 3.52 29.61
C GLN A 18 -6.06 3.69 30.42
N LYS A 19 -6.09 3.43 31.73
CA LYS A 19 -4.90 3.54 32.57
C LYS A 19 -3.85 2.52 32.15
N GLU A 20 -4.24 1.27 31.93
CA GLU A 20 -3.31 0.21 31.50
C GLU A 20 -2.67 0.54 30.15
N ILE A 21 -3.46 1.04 29.20
CA ILE A 21 -2.97 1.29 27.85
C ILE A 21 -2.19 2.60 27.74
N TYR A 22 -2.65 3.70 28.31
CA TYR A 22 -2.11 5.03 27.99
C TYR A 22 -1.13 5.60 29.02
N SER A 23 -0.98 4.99 30.20
CA SER A 23 -0.13 5.55 31.27
C SER A 23 1.33 5.68 30.83
N GLY A 24 1.89 6.88 30.96
CA GLY A 24 3.27 7.17 30.52
C GLY A 24 3.42 7.41 29.02
N ILE A 25 2.35 7.31 28.22
CA ILE A 25 2.35 7.64 26.79
C ILE A 25 1.74 9.02 26.56
N VAL A 26 0.51 9.22 27.06
CA VAL A 26 -0.23 10.48 26.96
C VAL A 26 -1.00 10.78 28.25
N THR A 27 -1.45 12.02 28.40
CA THR A 27 -2.30 12.39 29.54
C THR A 27 -3.69 11.77 29.42
N LYS A 28 -4.40 11.65 30.54
CA LYS A 28 -5.77 11.11 30.58
C LYS A 28 -6.74 11.90 29.70
N SER A 29 -6.66 13.24 29.72
CA SER A 29 -7.51 14.06 28.86
C SER A 29 -7.22 13.81 27.38
N TYR A 30 -5.95 13.64 27.01
CA TYR A 30 -5.56 13.42 25.62
C TYR A 30 -6.01 12.06 25.10
N CYS A 31 -5.89 10.97 25.88
CA CYS A 31 -6.38 9.67 25.43
C CYS A 31 -7.91 9.61 25.33
N ILE A 32 -8.64 10.33 26.19
CA ILE A 32 -10.10 10.44 26.08
C ILE A 32 -10.49 11.12 24.76
N GLU A 33 -9.85 12.22 24.41
CA GLU A 33 -10.16 12.95 23.17
C GLU A 33 -9.71 12.16 21.93
N PHE A 34 -8.56 11.47 21.99
CA PHE A 34 -8.16 10.53 20.94
C PHE A 34 -9.21 9.44 20.73
N GLU A 35 -9.65 8.74 21.79
CA GLU A 35 -10.63 7.65 21.68
C GLU A 35 -12.03 8.10 21.23
N LYS A 36 -12.33 9.40 21.31
CA LYS A 36 -13.54 10.00 20.73
C LYS A 36 -13.38 10.32 19.23
N GLY A 37 -12.14 10.38 18.73
CA GLY A 37 -11.81 10.83 17.37
C GLY A 37 -11.58 12.35 17.28
N ASN A 38 -11.38 13.04 18.39
CA ASN A 38 -11.20 14.49 18.42
C ASN A 38 -9.73 14.90 18.32
N HIS A 39 -8.80 13.99 18.60
CA HIS A 39 -7.35 14.18 18.44
C HIS A 39 -6.74 12.99 17.72
N ASP A 40 -5.60 13.23 17.08
CA ASP A 40 -4.74 12.19 16.55
C ASP A 40 -3.56 11.91 17.48
N LEU A 41 -3.10 10.65 17.48
CA LEU A 41 -1.78 10.32 17.99
C LEU A 41 -0.76 10.44 16.87
N SER A 42 0.44 10.93 17.19
CA SER A 42 1.58 10.71 16.29
C SER A 42 1.83 9.21 16.13
N PHE A 43 2.38 8.79 14.99
CA PHE A 43 2.64 7.37 14.72
C PHE A 43 3.45 6.69 15.85
N ARG A 44 4.45 7.38 16.40
CA ARG A 44 5.25 6.87 17.53
C ARG A 44 4.42 6.58 18.78
N LEU A 45 3.43 7.41 19.09
CA LEU A 45 2.56 7.21 20.25
C LEU A 45 1.51 6.13 19.97
N LEU A 46 0.96 6.11 18.75
CA LEU A 46 0.04 5.06 18.31
C LEU A 46 0.71 3.67 18.37
N ALA A 47 1.93 3.53 17.88
CA ALA A 47 2.67 2.27 17.93
C ALA A 47 2.83 1.74 19.36
N GLN A 48 3.18 2.60 20.33
CA GLN A 48 3.27 2.21 21.75
C GLN A 48 1.92 1.79 22.33
N VAL A 49 0.83 2.43 21.90
CA VAL A 49 -0.53 2.08 22.31
C VAL A 49 -0.94 0.72 21.74
N LEU A 50 -0.65 0.46 20.46
CA LEU A 50 -0.94 -0.81 19.79
C LEU A 50 -0.13 -1.97 20.38
N GLU A 51 1.15 -1.75 20.70
CA GLU A 51 2.00 -2.73 21.40
C GLU A 51 1.37 -3.16 22.73
N ARG A 52 0.88 -2.22 23.54
CA ARG A 52 0.19 -2.53 24.81
C ARG A 52 -1.16 -3.20 24.62
N LEU A 53 -1.79 -3.04 23.46
CA LEU A 53 -3.01 -3.74 23.08
C LEU A 53 -2.73 -5.13 22.51
N LEU A 54 -1.47 -5.51 22.32
CA LEU A 54 -1.06 -6.73 21.64
C LEU A 54 -1.71 -6.80 20.26
N VAL A 55 -1.53 -5.74 19.47
CA VAL A 55 -2.01 -5.59 18.10
C VAL A 55 -0.88 -5.04 17.26
N ASP A 56 -0.55 -5.72 16.18
CA ASP A 56 0.47 -5.25 15.25
C ASP A 56 -0.08 -4.11 14.37
N VAL A 57 0.80 -3.24 13.88
CA VAL A 57 0.39 -2.11 13.04
C VAL A 57 -0.32 -2.58 11.78
N GLU A 58 0.14 -3.67 11.16
CA GLU A 58 -0.51 -4.22 9.96
C GLU A 58 -1.92 -4.75 10.27
N GLU A 59 -2.10 -5.46 11.38
CA GLU A 59 -3.43 -5.93 11.82
C GLU A 59 -4.36 -4.74 12.09
N PHE A 60 -3.86 -3.70 12.76
CA PHE A 60 -4.65 -2.50 13.03
C PHE A 60 -5.10 -1.81 11.73
N ILE A 61 -4.20 -1.64 10.76
CA ILE A 61 -4.54 -1.05 9.46
C ILE A 61 -5.53 -1.93 8.70
N PHE A 62 -5.38 -3.25 8.75
CA PHE A 62 -6.33 -4.19 8.16
C PHE A 62 -7.73 -4.05 8.77
N LEU A 63 -7.85 -4.04 10.10
CA LEU A 63 -9.12 -3.83 10.78
C LEU A 63 -9.71 -2.46 10.44
N TYR A 64 -8.89 -1.42 10.40
CA TYR A 64 -9.32 -0.10 10.02
C TYR A 64 -9.89 -0.08 8.60
N ASP A 65 -9.16 -0.65 7.64
CA ASP A 65 -9.60 -0.77 6.25
C ASP A 65 -10.92 -1.57 6.13
N TYR A 66 -11.08 -2.64 6.91
CA TYR A 66 -12.33 -3.42 6.96
C TYR A 66 -13.53 -2.55 7.36
N TYR A 67 -13.39 -1.71 8.39
CA TYR A 67 -14.44 -0.80 8.83
C TYR A 67 -14.63 0.42 7.93
N HIS A 68 -13.64 0.75 7.09
CA HIS A 68 -13.72 1.88 6.15
C HIS A 68 -14.07 1.46 4.74
N SER A 69 -14.18 0.15 4.47
CA SER A 69 -14.51 -0.48 3.19
C SER A 69 -14.27 0.46 2.02
N SER A 70 -13.00 0.82 1.79
CA SER A 70 -12.65 1.87 0.82
C SER A 70 -12.69 1.31 -0.59
N SER A 71 -13.90 1.05 -1.07
CA SER A 71 -14.24 0.86 -2.48
C SER A 71 -13.88 2.05 -3.37
N GLN A 72 -13.22 3.09 -2.82
CA GLN A 72 -12.79 4.29 -3.53
C GLN A 72 -11.28 4.32 -3.83
N ASN A 73 -10.46 3.45 -3.23
CA ASN A 73 -9.04 3.45 -3.55
C ASN A 73 -8.80 2.74 -4.89
N LEU A 74 -8.67 3.54 -5.96
CA LEU A 74 -8.46 3.04 -7.32
C LEU A 74 -7.23 2.13 -7.45
N TRP A 75 -6.18 2.33 -6.65
CA TRP A 75 -5.02 1.44 -6.66
C TRP A 75 -5.34 0.06 -6.10
N LYS A 76 -6.07 -0.01 -4.98
CA LYS A 76 -6.54 -1.30 -4.43
C LYS A 76 -7.47 -2.01 -5.40
N GLN A 77 -8.34 -1.26 -6.09
CA GLN A 77 -9.21 -1.81 -7.14
C GLN A 77 -8.40 -2.37 -8.32
N TYR A 78 -7.37 -1.64 -8.76
CA TYR A 78 -6.45 -2.12 -9.80
C TYR A 78 -5.71 -3.38 -9.37
N GLU A 79 -5.14 -3.41 -8.17
CA GLU A 79 -4.42 -4.59 -7.66
C GLU A 79 -5.35 -5.81 -7.63
N LEU A 80 -6.59 -5.64 -7.15
CA LEU A 80 -7.58 -6.70 -7.15
C LEU A 80 -7.90 -7.15 -8.59
N ALA A 81 -8.27 -6.22 -9.47
CA ALA A 81 -8.65 -6.51 -10.85
C ALA A 81 -7.51 -7.17 -11.64
N SER A 82 -6.27 -6.72 -11.44
CA SER A 82 -5.08 -7.33 -12.05
C SER A 82 -4.86 -8.76 -11.55
N ASN A 83 -5.00 -9.00 -10.24
CA ASN A 83 -4.85 -10.33 -9.65
C ASN A 83 -5.97 -11.29 -10.07
N THR A 84 -7.21 -10.81 -10.19
CA THR A 84 -8.37 -11.61 -10.60
C THR A 84 -8.58 -11.65 -12.11
N LYS A 85 -7.74 -10.97 -12.89
CA LYS A 85 -7.84 -10.83 -14.36
C LYS A 85 -9.18 -10.27 -14.83
N ASP A 86 -9.72 -9.30 -14.09
CA ASP A 86 -10.99 -8.64 -14.38
C ASP A 86 -10.78 -7.54 -15.44
N LEU A 87 -10.97 -7.92 -16.71
CA LEU A 87 -10.80 -7.02 -17.86
C LEU A 87 -11.76 -5.82 -17.83
N GLU A 88 -13.03 -6.03 -17.44
CA GLU A 88 -14.03 -4.97 -17.37
C GLU A 88 -13.61 -3.93 -16.35
N LYS A 89 -13.15 -4.38 -15.17
CA LYS A 89 -12.70 -3.47 -14.13
C LYS A 89 -11.42 -2.75 -14.49
N LEU A 90 -10.46 -3.41 -15.14
CA LEU A 90 -9.25 -2.75 -15.65
C LEU A 90 -9.58 -1.65 -16.66
N PHE A 91 -10.54 -1.92 -17.56
CA PHE A 91 -11.00 -0.93 -18.53
C PHE A 91 -11.73 0.25 -17.89
N GLU A 92 -12.58 0.02 -16.87
CA GLU A 92 -13.20 1.09 -16.08
C GLU A 92 -12.13 1.99 -15.43
N ILE A 93 -11.12 1.39 -14.78
CA ILE A 93 -10.04 2.15 -14.13
C ILE A 93 -9.22 2.92 -15.18
N TYR A 94 -8.92 2.32 -16.33
CA TYR A 94 -8.29 3.01 -17.45
C TYR A 94 -9.08 4.28 -17.84
N GLN A 95 -10.38 4.16 -18.12
CA GLN A 95 -11.21 5.30 -18.49
C GLN A 95 -11.23 6.41 -17.43
N THR A 96 -11.31 6.06 -16.14
CA THR A 96 -11.32 7.05 -15.05
C THR A 96 -10.00 7.78 -14.86
N THR A 97 -8.91 7.30 -15.47
CA THR A 97 -7.55 7.83 -15.29
C THR A 97 -6.98 8.50 -16.54
N THR A 98 -7.51 8.22 -17.74
CA THR A 98 -6.97 8.67 -19.05
C THR A 98 -6.73 10.17 -19.18
N ALA A 99 -7.60 11.02 -18.61
CA ALA A 99 -7.47 12.47 -18.74
C ALA A 99 -6.72 13.14 -17.57
N SER A 100 -6.15 12.36 -16.66
CA SER A 100 -5.56 12.91 -15.44
C SER A 100 -4.15 13.48 -15.68
N LYS A 101 -3.91 14.67 -15.11
CA LYS A 101 -2.56 15.28 -15.02
C LYS A 101 -1.80 14.87 -13.76
N ASP A 102 -2.44 14.11 -12.87
CA ASP A 102 -1.82 13.61 -11.66
C ASP A 102 -0.91 12.42 -11.99
N LYS A 103 0.38 12.51 -11.61
CA LYS A 103 1.40 11.50 -11.94
C LYS A 103 1.00 10.10 -11.44
N LYS A 104 0.36 10.01 -10.28
CA LYS A 104 -0.10 8.74 -9.69
C LYS A 104 -1.24 8.14 -10.53
N ARG A 105 -2.16 8.95 -11.06
CA ARG A 105 -3.21 8.49 -11.98
C ARG A 105 -2.67 8.17 -13.37
N GLN A 106 -1.67 8.88 -13.88
CA GLN A 106 -0.99 8.54 -15.13
C GLN A 106 -0.30 7.18 -15.03
N LEU A 107 0.40 6.93 -13.93
CA LEU A 107 1.00 5.61 -13.67
C LEU A 107 -0.06 4.52 -13.59
N LEU A 108 -1.16 4.77 -12.89
CA LEU A 108 -2.26 3.81 -12.82
C LEU A 108 -2.87 3.54 -14.21
N ASN A 109 -3.02 4.56 -15.06
CA ASN A 109 -3.51 4.44 -16.42
C ASN A 109 -2.60 3.56 -17.29
N ALA A 110 -1.29 3.79 -17.24
CA ALA A 110 -0.32 2.98 -17.96
C ALA A 110 -0.37 1.51 -17.53
N LEU A 111 -0.43 1.26 -16.22
CA LEU A 111 -0.47 -0.09 -15.66
C LEU A 111 -1.78 -0.83 -15.97
N THR A 112 -2.92 -0.14 -15.96
CA THR A 112 -4.21 -0.75 -16.31
C THR A 112 -4.29 -1.05 -17.80
N LYS A 113 -3.74 -0.17 -18.65
CA LYS A 113 -3.62 -0.40 -20.09
C LYS A 113 -2.77 -1.63 -20.39
N ILE A 114 -1.57 -1.73 -19.79
CA ILE A 114 -0.70 -2.89 -19.94
C ILE A 114 -1.39 -4.17 -19.48
N GLY A 115 -2.01 -4.16 -18.30
CA GLY A 115 -2.71 -5.33 -17.79
C GLY A 115 -3.87 -5.76 -18.68
N HIS A 116 -4.64 -4.80 -19.19
CA HIS A 116 -5.74 -5.06 -20.12
C HIS A 116 -5.26 -5.63 -21.46
N ASP A 117 -4.24 -5.01 -22.07
CA ASP A 117 -3.71 -5.40 -23.37
C ASP A 117 -3.02 -6.76 -23.31
N GLN A 118 -2.27 -7.03 -22.23
CA GLN A 118 -1.67 -8.33 -21.97
C GLN A 118 -2.72 -9.45 -21.84
N LEU A 119 -3.82 -9.19 -21.12
CA LEU A 119 -4.89 -10.16 -20.94
C LEU A 119 -5.75 -10.36 -22.20
N SER A 120 -5.74 -9.37 -23.09
CA SER A 120 -6.50 -9.38 -24.35
C SER A 120 -5.65 -9.76 -25.57
N ASP A 121 -4.39 -10.15 -25.37
CA ASP A 121 -3.40 -10.46 -26.42
C ASP A 121 -3.19 -9.32 -27.44
N HIS A 122 -3.32 -8.08 -26.98
CA HIS A 122 -3.04 -6.88 -27.77
C HIS A 122 -1.60 -6.42 -27.57
N GLN A 123 -1.04 -5.79 -28.60
CA GLN A 123 0.24 -5.11 -28.49
C GLN A 123 0.12 -3.87 -27.62
N ILE A 124 1.02 -3.75 -26.64
CA ILE A 124 1.19 -2.55 -25.84
C ILE A 124 1.95 -1.54 -26.68
N ASP A 125 1.48 -0.29 -26.71
CA ASP A 125 2.15 0.79 -27.42
C ASP A 125 3.45 1.24 -26.76
N ASN A 126 4.37 1.70 -27.58
CA ASN A 126 5.69 2.16 -27.14
C ASN A 126 5.61 3.37 -26.21
N GLU A 127 4.65 4.28 -26.39
CA GLU A 127 4.50 5.47 -25.54
C GLU A 127 4.25 5.07 -24.07
N THR A 128 3.38 4.08 -23.86
CA THR A 128 3.08 3.53 -22.53
C THR A 128 4.30 2.85 -21.90
N LEU A 129 5.08 2.11 -22.69
CA LEU A 129 6.31 1.45 -22.23
C LEU A 129 7.41 2.46 -21.90
N GLU A 130 7.61 3.47 -22.76
CA GLU A 130 8.57 4.56 -22.54
C GLU A 130 8.24 5.33 -21.26
N PHE A 131 6.96 5.66 -21.04
CA PHE A 131 6.51 6.28 -19.80
C PHE A 131 6.88 5.46 -18.56
N LEU A 132 6.68 4.14 -18.59
CA LEU A 132 7.06 3.27 -17.47
C LEU A 132 8.57 3.19 -17.25
N VAL A 133 9.34 3.12 -18.33
CA VAL A 133 10.81 3.13 -18.26
C VAL A 133 11.29 4.43 -17.62
N ASP A 134 10.76 5.58 -18.04
CA ASP A 134 11.10 6.88 -17.48
C ASP A 134 10.68 7.00 -16.01
N TYR A 135 9.50 6.47 -15.65
CA TYR A 135 9.07 6.39 -14.26
C TYR A 135 10.08 5.61 -13.42
N LEU A 136 10.39 4.36 -13.80
CA LEU A 136 11.28 3.48 -13.03
C LEU A 136 12.72 4.01 -12.96
N LYS A 137 13.22 4.64 -14.02
CA LYS A 137 14.54 5.31 -14.05
C LYS A 137 14.58 6.54 -13.14
N SER A 138 13.47 7.26 -12.98
CA SER A 138 13.40 8.46 -12.15
C SER A 138 13.45 8.17 -10.64
N ILE A 139 13.24 6.92 -10.22
CA ILE A 139 13.22 6.53 -8.80
C ILE A 139 14.58 5.95 -8.40
N GLU A 140 15.28 6.66 -7.51
CA GLU A 140 16.58 6.25 -6.98
C GLU A 140 16.47 5.03 -6.05
N THR A 141 15.44 4.98 -5.22
CA THR A 141 15.23 3.91 -4.24
C THR A 141 13.85 3.29 -4.40
N TRP A 142 13.81 2.03 -4.80
CA TRP A 142 12.56 1.31 -5.03
C TRP A 142 11.89 0.88 -3.73
N THR A 143 10.56 1.01 -3.70
CA THR A 143 9.70 0.39 -2.69
C THR A 143 9.03 -0.86 -3.28
N LEU A 144 8.20 -1.54 -2.50
CA LEU A 144 7.39 -2.67 -2.98
C LEU A 144 6.59 -2.32 -4.24
N GLN A 145 6.17 -1.06 -4.38
CA GLN A 145 5.40 -0.60 -5.53
C GLN A 145 6.20 -0.72 -6.84
N GLU A 146 7.42 -0.19 -6.87
CA GLU A 146 8.27 -0.24 -8.07
C GLU A 146 8.68 -1.69 -8.40
N ILE A 147 8.91 -2.52 -7.38
CA ILE A 147 9.21 -3.95 -7.54
C ILE A 147 8.03 -4.67 -8.21
N LYS A 148 6.79 -4.43 -7.76
CA LYS A 148 5.58 -5.00 -8.38
C LYS A 148 5.44 -4.55 -9.83
N ILE A 149 5.65 -3.27 -10.11
CA ILE A 149 5.58 -2.73 -11.47
C ILE A 149 6.60 -3.42 -12.37
N TYR A 150 7.87 -3.45 -11.96
CA TYR A 150 8.95 -4.07 -12.73
C TYR A 150 8.71 -5.55 -12.98
N THR A 151 8.34 -6.32 -11.96
CA THR A 151 8.08 -7.76 -12.12
C THR A 151 6.92 -8.06 -13.06
N ASN A 152 5.86 -7.24 -13.04
CA ASN A 152 4.72 -7.39 -13.94
C ASN A 152 5.00 -6.94 -15.38
N THR A 153 6.06 -6.14 -15.61
CA THR A 153 6.37 -5.54 -16.92
C THR A 153 7.73 -5.97 -17.49
N LEU A 154 8.41 -6.88 -16.81
CA LEU A 154 9.79 -7.30 -17.10
C LEU A 154 10.01 -7.68 -18.57
N ASN A 155 9.06 -8.43 -19.14
CA ASN A 155 9.17 -8.97 -20.50
C ASN A 155 9.14 -7.90 -21.60
N TYR A 156 8.80 -6.65 -21.26
CA TYR A 156 8.74 -5.54 -22.21
C TYR A 156 9.99 -4.66 -22.19
N PHE A 157 10.93 -4.93 -21.29
CA PHE A 157 12.16 -4.17 -21.16
C PHE A 157 13.33 -4.82 -21.88
N SER A 158 14.20 -3.99 -22.48
CA SER A 158 15.46 -4.47 -23.07
C SER A 158 16.40 -5.04 -22.01
N GLU A 159 17.33 -5.92 -22.40
CA GLU A 159 18.31 -6.49 -21.47
C GLU A 159 19.10 -5.40 -20.70
N GLU A 160 19.45 -4.31 -21.38
CA GLU A 160 20.12 -3.16 -20.77
C GLU A 160 19.24 -2.51 -19.68
N GLN A 161 17.97 -2.25 -19.99
CA GLN A 161 17.01 -1.70 -19.02
C GLN A 161 16.84 -2.62 -17.82
N GLN A 162 16.70 -3.94 -18.06
CA GLN A 162 16.59 -4.93 -16.99
C GLN A 162 17.81 -4.92 -16.06
N GLN A 163 19.02 -4.82 -16.61
CA GLN A 163 20.25 -4.74 -15.81
C GLN A 163 20.33 -3.46 -14.96
N ILE A 164 19.91 -2.32 -15.52
CA ILE A 164 19.85 -1.04 -14.78
C ILE A 164 18.85 -1.14 -13.64
N PHE A 165 17.63 -1.63 -13.91
CA PHE A 165 16.58 -1.78 -12.92
C PHE A 165 16.95 -2.77 -11.83
N TYR A 166 17.57 -3.89 -12.17
CA TYR A 166 18.06 -4.86 -11.19
C TYR A 166 19.05 -4.21 -10.20
N LYS A 167 19.97 -3.36 -10.68
CA LYS A 167 20.91 -2.63 -9.82
C LYS A 167 20.19 -1.60 -8.92
N ASN A 168 19.22 -0.87 -9.46
CA ASN A 168 18.49 0.16 -8.71
C ASN A 168 17.49 -0.42 -7.69
N SER A 169 16.99 -1.64 -7.94
CA SER A 169 15.98 -2.28 -7.09
C SER A 169 16.49 -2.69 -5.70
N ASP A 170 17.81 -2.60 -5.45
CA ASP A 170 18.50 -3.01 -4.21
C ASP A 170 17.83 -4.21 -3.54
N LEU A 171 17.68 -5.30 -4.30
CA LEU A 171 17.02 -6.54 -3.86
C LEU A 171 17.64 -7.12 -2.58
N SER A 172 18.87 -6.70 -2.24
CA SER A 172 19.51 -7.00 -0.96
C SER A 172 18.67 -6.54 0.24
N ARG A 173 17.89 -5.46 0.11
CA ARG A 173 16.94 -5.00 1.13
C ARG A 173 15.71 -5.90 1.23
N ILE A 174 15.16 -6.36 0.10
CA ILE A 174 14.00 -7.28 0.07
C ILE A 174 14.35 -8.61 0.77
N SER A 175 15.58 -9.09 0.60
CA SER A 175 16.05 -10.29 1.33
C SER A 175 16.02 -10.11 2.85
N ARG A 176 16.24 -8.89 3.37
CA ARG A 176 16.08 -8.57 4.81
C ARG A 176 14.61 -8.52 5.22
N TRP A 177 13.71 -8.04 4.36
CA TRP A 177 12.26 -8.04 4.61
C TRP A 177 11.70 -9.46 4.70
N GLN A 178 12.09 -10.36 3.80
CA GLN A 178 11.67 -11.77 3.86
C GLN A 178 12.27 -12.49 5.08
N LYS A 179 13.54 -12.23 5.40
CA LYS A 179 14.20 -12.87 6.55
C LYS A 179 13.54 -12.51 7.89
N ASN A 180 13.18 -11.24 8.09
CA ASN A 180 12.49 -10.79 9.30
C ASN A 180 11.06 -11.37 9.44
N LEU A 181 10.36 -11.72 8.36
CA LEU A 181 9.04 -12.35 8.41
C LEU A 181 9.10 -13.82 8.85
N PHE A 182 10.21 -14.52 8.62
CA PHE A 182 10.41 -15.91 9.05
C PHE A 182 11.06 -16.02 10.43
N ASP A 183 11.91 -15.07 10.83
CA ASP A 183 12.57 -15.07 12.15
C ASP A 183 11.64 -14.70 13.31
N VAL A 184 10.46 -14.11 13.05
CA VAL A 184 9.42 -13.83 14.06
C VAL A 184 8.47 -15.02 14.26
N ALA A 185 8.52 -16.02 13.37
CA ALA A 185 7.70 -17.23 13.39
C ALA A 185 8.45 -18.48 13.91
N SER A 186 9.66 -18.32 14.46
CA SER A 186 10.51 -19.39 15.02
C SER A 186 10.90 -19.09 16.45
#